data_AF-A0A2D8LF69-F1
#
_entry.id   AF-A0A2D8LF69-F1
#
_cell.length_a   1.000
_cell.length_b   1.000
_cell.length_c   1.000
_cell.angle_alpha   90.00
_cell.angle_beta   90.00
_cell.angle_gamma   90.00
#
_symmetry.space_group_name_H-M   'P 1'
#
loop_
_entity.id
_entity.type
_entity.pdbx_description
1 polymer ?
#
loop_
_entity_poly.entity_id
_entity_poly.type
_entity_poly.pdbx_seq_one_letter_code
_entity_poly.pdbx_strand_id
1 'polypeptide(L)'
;MATPAAVEWKIDKGYTLHLLLHIARCEMKISRSFIADDNPWGLSETDIANWKAYRKAWVDIAIGPKKNINFTGTGEDIVGVDRPDNPEGWVIIMKQVGEIPPLACRIADFDIYDPTLPPDPTAYRKKDSVDVDGNWQTGNQFMRESKDD
;
A
#
# COMPACT_ATOMS: atom_id res chain seq x y z
N MET A 1 7.98 8.68 -49.46
CA MET A 1 8.04 8.18 -48.07
C MET A 1 6.97 7.13 -47.92
N ALA A 2 7.30 5.95 -47.39
CA ALA A 2 6.30 4.90 -47.16
C ALA A 2 5.42 5.30 -45.97
N THR A 3 4.10 5.17 -46.12
CA THR A 3 3.13 5.41 -45.04
C THR A 3 3.40 4.41 -43.91
N PRO A 4 3.59 4.84 -42.65
CA PRO A 4 3.79 3.90 -41.55
C PRO A 4 2.55 3.03 -41.42
N ALA A 5 2.77 1.72 -41.24
CA ALA A 5 1.67 0.77 -41.05
C ALA A 5 0.82 1.21 -39.85
N ALA A 6 -0.49 1.28 -40.05
CA ALA A 6 -1.43 1.48 -38.97
C ALA A 6 -1.32 0.29 -38.01
N VAL A 7 -0.71 0.51 -36.84
CA VAL A 7 -0.69 -0.49 -35.78
C VAL A 7 -2.12 -0.62 -35.26
N GLU A 8 -2.81 -1.66 -35.71
CA GLU A 8 -4.12 -2.01 -35.19
C GLU A 8 -3.90 -2.65 -33.81
N TRP A 9 -4.07 -1.88 -32.74
CA TRP A 9 -3.99 -2.37 -31.38
C TRP A 9 -5.12 -3.38 -31.12
N LYS A 10 -4.83 -4.66 -31.34
CA LYS A 10 -5.74 -5.73 -30.97
C LYS A 10 -5.60 -6.00 -29.48
N ILE A 11 -6.65 -5.69 -28.72
CA ILE A 11 -6.73 -6.08 -27.31
C ILE A 11 -6.74 -7.61 -27.26
N ASP A 12 -5.69 -8.20 -26.71
CA ASP A 12 -5.69 -9.61 -26.36
C ASP A 12 -6.66 -9.83 -25.20
N LYS A 13 -7.79 -10.47 -25.48
CA LYS A 13 -8.81 -10.80 -24.48
C LYS A 13 -8.25 -11.71 -23.36
N GLY A 14 -7.19 -12.48 -23.64
CA GLY A 14 -6.47 -13.25 -22.63
C GLY A 14 -5.75 -12.36 -21.61
N TYR A 15 -5.23 -11.21 -22.03
CA TYR A 15 -4.51 -10.28 -21.16
C TYR A 15 -5.43 -9.62 -20.11
N THR A 16 -6.65 -9.25 -20.50
CA THR A 16 -7.71 -8.71 -19.61
C THR A 16 -8.07 -9.70 -18.49
N LEU A 17 -8.13 -11.00 -18.81
CA LEU A 17 -8.40 -12.07 -17.83
C LEU A 17 -7.26 -12.18 -16.81
N HIS A 18 -6.01 -12.05 -17.25
CA HIS A 18 -4.84 -12.22 -16.41
C HIS A 18 -4.62 -11.05 -15.46
N LEU A 19 -4.95 -9.83 -15.89
CA LEU A 19 -4.70 -8.63 -15.09
C LEU A 19 -5.60 -8.54 -13.85
N LEU A 20 -6.90 -8.82 -13.95
CA LEU A 20 -7.79 -8.84 -12.78
C LEU A 20 -7.40 -9.92 -11.76
N LEU A 21 -7.01 -11.10 -12.26
CA LEU A 21 -6.47 -12.16 -11.42
C LEU A 21 -5.15 -11.75 -10.76
N HIS A 22 -4.31 -10.99 -11.46
CA HIS A 22 -3.07 -10.46 -10.91
C HIS A 22 -3.36 -9.45 -9.78
N ILE A 23 -4.28 -8.52 -10.00
CA ILE A 23 -4.70 -7.54 -9.00
C ILE A 23 -5.23 -8.24 -7.76
N ALA A 24 -6.20 -9.15 -7.90
CA ALA A 24 -6.73 -9.89 -6.76
C ALA A 24 -5.64 -10.66 -6.00
N ARG A 25 -4.66 -11.25 -6.71
CA ARG A 25 -3.51 -11.90 -6.06
C ARG A 25 -2.62 -10.90 -5.30
N CYS A 26 -2.41 -9.70 -5.82
CA CYS A 26 -1.69 -8.65 -5.12
C CYS A 26 -2.42 -8.25 -3.84
N GLU A 27 -3.74 -8.02 -3.91
CA GLU A 27 -4.58 -7.71 -2.75
C GLU A 27 -4.51 -8.80 -1.68
N MET A 28 -4.50 -10.08 -2.08
CA MET A 28 -4.36 -11.20 -1.15
C MET A 28 -2.99 -11.23 -0.45
N LYS A 29 -1.92 -10.81 -1.15
CA LYS A 29 -0.57 -10.76 -0.59
C LYS A 29 -0.44 -9.61 0.40
N ILE A 30 -0.88 -8.42 0.03
CA ILE A 30 -0.78 -7.21 0.84
C ILE A 30 -1.58 -7.36 2.15
N SER A 31 -2.78 -7.91 2.07
CA SER A 31 -3.68 -8.04 3.23
C SER A 31 -3.50 -9.33 4.04
N ARG A 32 -2.49 -10.17 3.73
CA ARG A 32 -2.36 -11.52 4.33
C ARG A 32 -2.21 -11.46 5.84
N SER A 33 -1.40 -10.55 6.35
CA SER A 33 -1.10 -10.46 7.78
C SER A 33 -2.30 -9.97 8.61
N PHE A 34 -3.27 -9.27 8.00
CA PHE A 34 -4.46 -8.75 8.68
C PHE A 34 -5.54 -9.81 8.95
N ILE A 35 -5.39 -11.00 8.37
CA ILE A 35 -6.31 -12.13 8.57
C ILE A 35 -5.59 -13.37 9.09
N ALA A 36 -4.34 -13.24 9.51
CA ALA A 36 -3.55 -14.35 9.99
C ALA A 36 -4.06 -14.83 11.35
N ASP A 37 -4.03 -16.14 11.59
CA ASP A 37 -4.60 -16.76 12.79
C ASP A 37 -3.88 -16.31 14.08
N ASP A 38 -2.60 -15.96 13.98
CA ASP A 38 -1.78 -15.41 15.07
C ASP A 38 -2.03 -13.91 15.33
N ASN A 39 -2.84 -13.26 14.50
CA ASN A 39 -3.24 -11.85 14.59
C ASN A 39 -2.10 -10.92 15.06
N PRO A 40 -1.00 -10.82 14.30
CA PRO A 40 0.19 -10.08 14.73
C PRO A 40 -0.06 -8.57 14.92
N TRP A 41 -1.19 -8.08 14.42
CA TRP A 41 -1.61 -6.68 14.49
C TRP A 41 -2.60 -6.37 15.61
N GLY A 42 -3.01 -7.38 16.39
CA GLY A 42 -4.02 -7.22 17.45
C GLY A 42 -5.35 -6.66 16.95
N LEU A 43 -5.74 -7.02 15.72
CA LEU A 43 -6.98 -6.55 15.09
C LEU A 43 -8.21 -7.08 15.83
N SER A 44 -9.27 -6.27 15.83
CA SER A 44 -10.57 -6.73 16.31
C SER A 44 -11.16 -7.80 15.37
N GLU A 45 -12.10 -8.60 15.87
CA GLU A 45 -12.83 -9.56 15.04
C GLU A 45 -13.56 -8.87 13.88
N THR A 46 -14.07 -7.67 14.11
CA THR A 46 -14.72 -6.83 13.11
C THR A 46 -13.75 -6.42 12.01
N ASP A 47 -12.54 -5.97 12.36
CA ASP A 47 -11.52 -5.59 11.38
C ASP A 47 -11.09 -6.79 10.52
N ILE A 48 -10.89 -7.96 11.17
CA ILE A 48 -10.57 -9.20 10.46
C ILE A 48 -11.71 -9.58 9.51
N ALA A 49 -12.97 -9.45 9.93
CA ALA A 49 -14.13 -9.72 9.09
C ALA A 49 -14.20 -8.77 7.89
N ASN A 50 -13.95 -7.47 8.10
CA ASN A 50 -13.90 -6.46 7.05
C ASN A 50 -12.80 -6.76 6.03
N TRP A 51 -11.61 -7.16 6.48
CA TRP A 51 -10.52 -7.59 5.59
C TRP A 51 -10.87 -8.86 4.81
N LYS A 52 -11.54 -9.83 5.44
CA LYS A 52 -12.04 -11.03 4.73
C LYS A 52 -13.07 -10.66 3.66
N ALA A 53 -13.97 -9.72 3.95
CA ALA A 53 -14.97 -9.23 2.99
C ALA A 53 -14.32 -8.50 1.81
N TYR A 54 -13.38 -7.59 2.08
CA TYR A 54 -12.58 -6.89 1.07
C TYR A 54 -11.87 -7.87 0.12
N ARG A 55 -11.18 -8.86 0.70
CA ARG A 55 -10.48 -9.91 -0.06
C ARG A 55 -11.44 -10.71 -0.93
N LYS A 56 -12.60 -11.07 -0.39
CA LYS A 56 -13.63 -11.80 -1.14
C LYS A 56 -14.16 -10.97 -2.32
N ALA A 57 -14.43 -9.68 -2.13
CA ALA A 57 -14.92 -8.80 -3.20
C ALA A 57 -13.96 -8.77 -4.40
N TRP A 58 -12.64 -8.68 -4.15
CA TRP A 58 -11.65 -8.73 -5.22
C TRP A 58 -11.62 -10.07 -5.97
N VAL A 59 -11.75 -11.19 -5.25
CA VAL A 59 -11.85 -12.51 -5.88
C VAL A 59 -13.11 -12.62 -6.72
N ASP A 60 -14.26 -12.15 -6.21
CA ASP A 60 -15.53 -12.16 -6.92
C ASP A 60 -15.47 -11.34 -8.22
N ILE A 61 -14.81 -10.17 -8.22
CA ILE A 61 -14.53 -9.38 -9.44
C ILE A 61 -13.60 -10.16 -10.39
N ALA A 62 -12.55 -10.77 -9.86
CA ALA A 62 -11.55 -11.47 -10.67
C ALA A 62 -12.10 -12.73 -11.35
N ILE A 63 -13.04 -13.44 -10.73
CA ILE A 63 -13.68 -14.63 -11.32
C ILE A 63 -15.01 -14.32 -12.01
N GLY A 64 -15.57 -13.13 -11.77
CA GLY A 64 -16.87 -12.72 -12.27
C GLY A 64 -16.91 -12.31 -13.75
N PRO A 65 -18.11 -11.94 -14.25
CA PRO A 65 -18.33 -11.53 -15.63
C PRO A 65 -17.46 -10.34 -16.03
N LYS A 66 -16.80 -10.42 -17.18
CA LYS A 66 -15.88 -9.37 -17.68
C LYS A 66 -16.48 -8.51 -18.78
N LYS A 67 -17.79 -8.61 -18.95
CA LYS A 67 -18.53 -7.84 -19.96
C LYS A 67 -18.43 -6.36 -19.58
N ASN A 68 -17.96 -5.54 -20.52
CA ASN A 68 -17.76 -4.09 -20.36
C ASN A 68 -16.56 -3.66 -19.51
N ILE A 69 -15.64 -4.58 -19.16
CA ILE A 69 -14.37 -4.20 -18.53
C ILE A 69 -13.37 -3.79 -19.62
N ASN A 70 -12.78 -2.60 -19.47
CA ASN A 70 -11.73 -2.11 -20.37
C ASN A 70 -10.52 -1.58 -19.58
N PHE A 71 -9.33 -1.71 -20.16
CA PHE A 71 -8.07 -1.25 -19.58
C PHE A 71 -7.49 -0.15 -20.48
N THR A 72 -7.27 1.04 -19.93
CA THR A 72 -6.79 2.19 -20.71
C THR A 72 -5.27 2.27 -20.83
N GLY A 73 -4.52 1.33 -20.23
CA GLY A 73 -3.06 1.22 -20.37
C GLY A 73 -2.25 1.86 -19.23
N THR A 74 -2.90 2.55 -18.29
CA THR A 74 -2.31 2.98 -17.02
C THR A 74 -2.85 2.10 -15.88
N GLY A 75 -2.02 1.83 -14.87
CA GLY A 75 -2.41 0.98 -13.72
C GLY A 75 -3.61 1.51 -12.92
N GLU A 76 -3.98 2.78 -13.12
CA GLU A 76 -5.06 3.43 -12.39
C GLU A 76 -6.45 3.24 -13.01
N ASP A 77 -6.58 2.84 -14.28
CA ASP A 77 -7.86 2.98 -15.00
C ASP A 77 -8.38 1.66 -15.57
N ILE A 78 -9.04 0.91 -14.70
CA ILE A 78 -9.90 -0.21 -15.08
C ILE A 78 -11.31 0.34 -15.19
N VAL A 79 -11.80 0.51 -16.41
CA VAL A 79 -13.15 0.99 -16.67
C VAL A 79 -14.12 -0.18 -16.52
N GLY A 80 -15.25 0.06 -15.85
CA GLY A 80 -16.31 -0.94 -15.68
C GLY A 80 -16.07 -1.93 -14.53
N VAL A 81 -15.16 -1.61 -13.61
CA VAL A 81 -14.98 -2.34 -12.34
C VAL A 81 -15.24 -1.39 -11.19
N ASP A 82 -16.26 -1.71 -10.39
CA ASP A 82 -16.47 -1.09 -9.09
C ASP A 82 -15.48 -1.73 -8.11
N ARG A 83 -14.39 -1.01 -7.81
CA ARG A 83 -13.35 -1.48 -6.88
C ARG A 83 -13.94 -1.48 -5.46
N PRO A 84 -13.70 -2.52 -4.65
CA PRO A 84 -14.12 -2.50 -3.26
C PRO A 84 -13.33 -1.42 -2.51
N ASP A 85 -14.01 -0.68 -1.65
CA ASP A 85 -13.37 0.25 -0.74
C ASP A 85 -12.49 -0.51 0.26
N ASN A 86 -11.38 0.11 0.65
CA ASN A 86 -10.58 -0.41 1.76
C ASN A 86 -11.44 -0.45 3.04
N PRO A 87 -11.14 -1.37 3.98
CA PRO A 87 -11.73 -1.32 5.31
C PRO A 87 -11.58 0.06 5.95
N GLU A 88 -12.57 0.48 6.75
CA GLU A 88 -12.59 1.81 7.36
C GLU A 88 -11.30 2.13 8.13
N GLY A 89 -10.72 3.31 7.90
CA GLY A 89 -9.48 3.73 8.54
C GLY A 89 -8.20 3.13 7.92
N TRP A 90 -8.31 2.37 6.83
CA TRP A 90 -7.16 1.81 6.10
C TRP A 90 -6.95 2.45 4.74
N VAL A 91 -5.68 2.52 4.34
CA VAL A 91 -5.29 2.94 2.99
C VAL A 91 -4.22 2.01 2.43
N ILE A 92 -4.23 1.86 1.11
CA ILE A 92 -3.18 1.19 0.35
C ILE A 92 -2.41 2.27 -0.39
N ILE A 93 -1.18 2.53 0.04
CA ILE A 93 -0.31 3.51 -0.60
C ILE A 93 0.41 2.82 -1.75
N MET A 94 0.16 3.30 -2.96
CA MET A 94 0.98 2.98 -4.12
C MET A 94 1.96 4.14 -4.35
N LYS A 95 3.26 3.85 -4.39
CA LYS A 95 4.25 4.79 -4.94
C LYS A 95 4.56 4.42 -6.40
N GLN A 96 5.10 5.38 -7.15
CA GLN A 96 5.37 5.27 -8.59
C GLN A 96 6.24 4.05 -8.96
N VAL A 97 6.21 3.68 -10.24
CA VAL A 97 6.94 2.54 -10.82
C VAL A 97 8.42 2.58 -10.44
N GLY A 98 8.89 1.57 -9.70
CA GLY A 98 10.28 1.43 -9.26
C GLY A 98 10.50 1.50 -7.74
N GLU A 99 9.48 1.84 -6.95
CA GLU A 99 9.56 1.87 -5.49
C GLU A 99 8.84 0.69 -4.81
N ILE A 100 8.94 0.66 -3.47
CA ILE A 100 8.46 -0.34 -2.50
C ILE A 100 7.09 -0.92 -2.93
N PRO A 101 6.85 -2.24 -2.78
CA PRO A 101 5.55 -2.84 -3.04
C PRO A 101 4.43 -2.08 -2.31
N PRO A 102 3.21 -2.05 -2.85
CA PRO A 102 2.07 -1.38 -2.22
C PRO A 102 1.94 -1.78 -0.74
N LEU A 103 1.88 -0.76 0.11
CA LEU A 103 1.79 -0.92 1.56
C LEU A 103 0.36 -0.61 2.00
N ALA A 104 -0.24 -1.54 2.75
CA ALA A 104 -1.49 -1.30 3.46
C ALA A 104 -1.18 -0.92 4.91
N CYS A 105 -1.72 0.20 5.37
CA CYS A 105 -1.53 0.70 6.73
C CYS A 105 -2.80 1.39 7.24
N ARG A 106 -2.94 1.49 8.57
CA ARG A 106 -4.00 2.31 9.16
C ARG A 106 -3.62 3.76 8.98
N ILE A 107 -4.60 4.62 8.74
CA ILE A 107 -4.40 6.07 8.69
C ILE A 107 -3.83 6.58 10.02
N ALA A 108 -4.24 5.96 11.14
CA ALA A 108 -3.73 6.29 12.47
C ALA A 108 -2.26 5.89 12.68
N ASP A 109 -1.71 4.97 11.88
CA ASP A 109 -0.31 4.55 11.95
C ASP A 109 0.58 5.48 11.11
N PHE A 110 0.02 6.48 10.42
CA PHE A 110 0.84 7.48 9.78
C PHE A 110 1.55 8.31 10.83
N ASP A 111 2.87 8.32 10.72
CA ASP A 111 3.71 9.41 11.21
C ASP A 111 3.34 10.66 10.40
N ILE A 112 2.21 11.29 10.75
CA ILE A 112 1.88 12.60 10.22
C ILE A 112 2.92 13.53 10.81
N TYR A 113 3.87 13.91 9.96
CA TYR A 113 4.79 14.99 10.24
C TYR A 113 3.97 16.28 10.33
N ASP A 114 3.66 16.69 11.56
CA ASP A 114 3.23 18.04 11.86
C ASP A 114 4.40 18.81 12.48
N PRO A 115 5.10 19.67 11.71
CA PRO A 115 6.24 20.44 12.21
C PRO A 115 5.85 21.46 13.29
N THR A 116 4.55 21.66 13.53
CA THR A 116 4.04 22.56 14.57
C THR A 116 3.82 21.87 15.91
N LEU A 117 3.88 20.53 15.96
CA LEU A 117 3.75 19.77 17.21
C LEU A 117 5.10 19.61 17.92
N PRO A 118 5.11 19.67 19.27
CA PRO A 118 6.34 19.44 20.04
C PRO A 118 6.80 17.97 19.93
N PRO A 119 8.11 17.69 20.14
CA PRO A 119 8.64 16.33 20.21
C PRO A 119 7.85 15.44 21.18
N ASP A 120 7.58 14.19 20.80
CA ASP A 120 6.93 13.22 21.69
C ASP A 120 7.78 13.07 22.97
N PRO A 121 7.22 13.34 24.16
CA PRO A 121 7.96 13.28 25.43
C PRO A 121 8.39 11.86 25.82
N THR A 122 7.85 10.82 25.18
CA THR A 122 8.13 9.40 25.42
C THR A 122 9.09 8.79 24.40
N ALA A 123 9.32 9.46 23.27
CA ALA A 123 10.25 9.01 22.25
C ALA A 123 11.68 9.46 22.57
N TYR A 124 12.56 8.49 22.83
CA TYR A 124 13.98 8.70 23.10
C TYR A 124 14.85 7.94 22.11
N ARG A 125 15.91 8.58 21.62
CA ARG A 125 16.95 7.91 20.82
C ARG A 125 18.22 7.78 21.64
N LYS A 126 18.81 6.59 21.63
CA LYS A 126 20.16 6.35 22.16
C LYS A 126 21.19 7.04 21.27
N LYS A 127 22.13 7.75 21.89
CA LYS A 127 23.24 8.41 21.20
C LYS A 127 24.25 7.35 20.74
N ASP A 128 24.17 6.93 19.47
CA ASP A 128 25.06 5.88 18.93
C ASP A 128 26.05 6.37 17.85
N SER A 129 26.15 7.67 17.56
CA SER A 129 27.12 8.19 16.58
C SER A 129 27.77 9.51 16.99
N VAL A 130 28.98 9.41 17.54
CA VAL A 130 29.98 10.49 17.57
C VAL A 130 30.93 10.29 16.38
N ASP A 131 31.49 11.36 15.83
CA ASP A 131 32.60 11.21 14.89
C ASP A 131 33.91 10.84 15.57
N VAL A 132 34.92 10.63 14.73
CA VAL A 132 36.30 10.35 15.11
C VAL A 132 36.90 11.42 16.03
N ASP A 133 36.35 12.63 16.02
CA ASP A 133 36.78 13.77 16.85
C ASP A 133 35.89 13.96 18.09
N GLY A 134 34.92 13.06 18.32
CA GLY A 134 34.00 13.09 19.47
C GLY A 134 32.84 14.08 19.32
N ASN A 135 32.63 14.67 18.15
CA ASN A 135 31.52 15.58 17.88
C ASN A 135 30.28 14.80 17.41
N TRP A 136 29.11 15.31 17.78
CA TRP A 136 27.82 14.73 17.41
C TRP A 136 27.51 14.98 15.93
N GLN A 137 27.32 13.92 15.14
CA GLN A 137 27.17 14.08 13.69
C GLN A 137 25.74 14.25 13.18
N THR A 138 24.70 13.84 13.91
CA THR A 138 23.30 14.01 13.46
C THR A 138 22.29 14.00 14.61
N GLY A 139 21.67 15.14 14.88
CA GLY A 139 20.50 15.28 15.75
C GLY A 139 19.20 15.30 14.94
N ASN A 140 18.14 14.66 15.46
CA ASN A 140 16.78 14.84 14.97
C ASN A 140 16.04 15.72 15.99
N GLN A 141 15.53 16.86 15.55
CA GLN A 141 14.88 17.88 16.41
C GLN A 141 13.60 17.38 17.10
N PHE A 142 13.07 16.23 16.68
CA PHE A 142 11.73 15.74 17.01
C PHE A 142 11.72 14.57 18.01
N MET A 143 12.89 14.11 18.48
CA MET A 143 13.00 13.13 19.57
C MET A 143 13.87 13.69 20.68
N ARG A 144 13.57 13.34 21.94
CA ARG A 144 14.47 13.68 23.04
C ARG A 144 15.72 12.82 22.96
N GLU A 145 16.88 13.45 22.93
CA GLU A 145 18.13 12.73 23.16
C GLU A 145 18.13 12.26 24.61
N SER A 146 18.47 10.98 24.87
CA SER A 146 18.57 10.49 26.24
C SER A 146 19.49 11.39 27.06
N LYS A 147 19.05 11.82 28.24
CA LYS A 147 20.00 12.24 29.27
C LYS A 147 20.75 10.98 29.66
N ASP A 148 22.06 11.01 29.46
CA ASP A 148 22.96 10.02 30.04
C ASP A 148 22.69 10.02 31.56
N ASP A 149 22.24 8.88 32.10
CA ASP A 149 22.29 8.58 33.54
C ASP A 149 23.73 8.18 33.91
#